data_AF-K9THP5-F1
#
_entry.id   AF-K9THP5-F1
#
_cell.length_a   1.000
_cell.length_b   1.000
_cell.length_c   1.000
_cell.angle_alpha   90.00
_cell.angle_beta   90.00
_cell.angle_gamma   90.00
#
_symmetry.space_group_name_H-M   'P 1'
#
loop_
_entity.id
_entity.type
_entity.pdbx_description
1 polymer ?
#
loop_
_entity_poly.entity_id
_entity_poly.type
_entity_poly.pdbx_seq_one_letter_code
_entity_poly.pdbx_strand_id
1 'polypeptide(L)'
;MNKINILNVSIDNLTQEELLLLLKDKGGVVVTPNVDHLIKLQNDPEFHHIYQEADYRVCDSQIVKIVSNWLGSPIREKISGSDFFPAFYNYFQDDPDTKIFLLGAAEGVAHKAQININTKLGREMVIGCYSPSYGFEKNEAECQKIIEMINESGATVLAVGVGAPKQEKWIYKYKNQLPNIKVFMAIGATLDFEAGNRPRSPEWMSKYGVEWAFRLMSEPKRLWKRYLIEDLPFFWLVFQQKLNLYQYKSPIGQLLKRAGLISSEQVAEILQEQAYQRHLRFGDLLTRRGWVKPETVDFFAEQLPHLETAHPQQPLGQYLKKAALLNDDQITRILNYQCQTGMKFGEIAVLKGWVKQETIDWFLETVKAEHKVRSLEDKQKYGKPSMNPITS
;
A
#
# COMPACT_ATOMS: atom_id res chain seq x y z
N MET A 1 -9.70 13.77 -2.61
CA MET A 1 -9.37 13.21 -3.94
C MET A 1 -10.27 12.02 -4.19
N ASN A 2 -10.75 11.86 -5.42
CA ASN A 2 -11.59 10.71 -5.78
C ASN A 2 -10.69 9.46 -5.83
N LYS A 3 -11.15 8.35 -5.23
CA LYS A 3 -10.41 7.08 -5.19
C LYS A 3 -11.25 5.99 -5.85
N ILE A 4 -10.58 5.06 -6.52
CA ILE A 4 -11.21 3.92 -7.20
C ILE A 4 -10.71 2.64 -6.58
N ASN A 5 -11.63 1.83 -6.06
CA ASN A 5 -11.27 0.55 -5.44
C ASN A 5 -11.13 -0.53 -6.52
N ILE A 6 -9.95 -1.15 -6.58
CA ILE A 6 -9.69 -2.33 -7.39
C ILE A 6 -9.15 -3.39 -6.46
N LEU A 7 -9.91 -4.47 -6.30
CA LEU A 7 -9.66 -5.51 -5.30
C LEU A 7 -9.51 -4.89 -3.89
N ASN A 8 -8.46 -5.24 -3.16
CA ASN A 8 -8.18 -4.75 -1.81
C ASN A 8 -7.43 -3.40 -1.76
N VAL A 9 -7.31 -2.66 -2.86
CA VAL A 9 -6.51 -1.43 -2.94
C VAL A 9 -7.34 -0.27 -3.49
N SER A 10 -7.14 0.92 -2.93
CA SER A 10 -7.73 2.17 -3.45
C SER A 10 -6.72 2.91 -4.33
N ILE A 11 -7.04 3.13 -5.60
CA ILE A 11 -6.20 3.87 -6.55
C ILE A 11 -6.67 5.33 -6.59
N ASP A 12 -5.74 6.27 -6.46
CA ASP A 12 -6.02 7.70 -6.55
C ASP A 12 -6.32 8.07 -8.01
N ASN A 13 -7.53 8.60 -8.26
CA ASN A 13 -8.02 8.91 -9.61
C ASN A 13 -7.52 10.29 -10.07
N LEU A 14 -6.20 10.40 -10.24
CA LEU A 14 -5.48 11.62 -10.58
C LEU A 14 -5.05 11.63 -12.04
N THR A 15 -4.89 12.84 -12.57
CA THR A 15 -4.05 13.05 -13.75
C THR A 15 -2.58 13.19 -13.36
N GLN A 16 -1.69 13.03 -14.33
CA GLN A 16 -0.26 13.24 -14.14
C GLN A 16 0.04 14.65 -13.65
N GLU A 17 -0.63 15.66 -14.23
CA GLU A 17 -0.48 17.06 -13.85
C GLU A 17 -0.93 17.32 -12.40
N GLU A 18 -2.07 16.75 -11.99
CA GLU A 18 -2.55 16.85 -10.61
C GLU A 18 -1.56 16.22 -9.63
N LEU A 19 -0.97 15.07 -9.97
CA LEU A 19 0.04 14.42 -9.13
C LEU A 19 1.30 15.30 -8.99
N LEU A 20 1.78 15.92 -10.07
CA LEU A 20 2.95 16.82 -10.02
C LEU A 20 2.71 18.02 -9.11
N LEU A 21 1.52 18.65 -9.21
CA LEU A 21 1.13 19.76 -8.34
C LEU A 21 1.08 19.35 -6.87
N LEU A 22 0.54 18.16 -6.58
CA LEU A 22 0.47 17.64 -5.22
C LEU A 22 1.85 17.34 -4.63
N LEU A 23 2.76 16.76 -5.41
CA LEU A 23 4.13 16.50 -4.97
C LEU A 23 4.91 17.79 -4.74
N LYS A 24 4.67 18.83 -5.54
CA LYS A 24 5.26 20.16 -5.32
C LYS A 24 4.84 20.75 -3.97
N ASP A 25 3.57 20.63 -3.63
CA ASP A 25 2.99 21.22 -2.41
C ASP A 25 3.33 20.41 -1.15
N LYS A 26 3.23 19.07 -1.22
CA LYS A 26 3.22 18.21 -0.02
C LYS A 26 4.35 17.20 0.06
N GLY A 27 5.05 16.95 -1.04
CA GLY A 27 5.87 15.75 -1.16
C GLY A 27 5.04 14.47 -1.00
N GLY A 28 5.68 13.35 -0.68
CA GLY A 28 5.02 12.08 -0.35
C GLY A 28 5.62 10.87 -1.07
N VAL A 29 5.05 9.70 -0.77
CA VAL A 29 5.43 8.42 -1.37
C VAL A 29 4.48 8.06 -2.52
N VAL A 30 5.04 7.91 -3.72
CA VAL A 30 4.33 7.50 -4.94
C VAL A 30 4.59 6.02 -5.21
N VAL A 31 3.50 5.25 -5.29
CA VAL A 31 3.51 3.85 -5.74
C VAL A 31 2.62 3.67 -6.96
N THR A 32 3.04 2.80 -7.88
CA THR A 32 2.41 2.64 -9.19
C THR A 32 1.91 1.21 -9.39
N PRO A 33 0.78 0.79 -8.76
CA PRO A 33 0.28 -0.58 -8.91
C PRO A 33 -0.06 -0.92 -10.36
N ASN A 34 0.48 -2.04 -10.85
CA ASN A 34 -0.01 -2.77 -12.01
C ASN A 34 -0.63 -4.11 -11.61
N VAL A 35 -1.05 -4.91 -12.59
CA VAL A 35 -1.71 -6.21 -12.39
C VAL A 35 -0.94 -7.13 -11.44
N ASP A 36 0.37 -7.28 -11.64
CA ASP A 36 1.25 -8.09 -10.77
C ASP A 36 1.28 -7.58 -9.33
N HIS A 37 1.23 -6.26 -9.14
CA HIS A 37 1.18 -5.69 -7.79
C HIS A 37 -0.17 -6.04 -7.16
N LEU A 38 -1.28 -5.85 -7.89
CA LEU A 38 -2.62 -6.16 -7.39
C LEU A 38 -2.77 -7.63 -7.00
N ILE A 39 -2.11 -8.56 -7.69
CA ILE A 39 -2.05 -9.98 -7.27
C ILE A 39 -1.17 -10.19 -6.06
N LYS A 40 0.04 -9.62 -6.02
CA LYS A 40 0.93 -9.73 -4.85
C LYS A 40 0.26 -9.17 -3.60
N LEU A 41 -0.48 -8.08 -3.71
CA LEU A 41 -1.23 -7.46 -2.62
C LEU A 41 -2.33 -8.37 -2.05
N GLN A 42 -2.77 -9.40 -2.78
CA GLN A 42 -3.69 -10.42 -2.24
C GLN A 42 -3.01 -11.33 -1.22
N ASN A 43 -1.71 -11.57 -1.38
CA ASN A 43 -1.00 -12.63 -0.69
C ASN A 43 0.13 -12.13 0.21
N ASP A 44 0.54 -10.87 0.05
CA ASP A 44 1.58 -10.20 0.83
C ASP A 44 0.95 -9.04 1.62
N PRO A 45 0.60 -9.25 2.89
CA PRO A 45 -0.16 -8.26 3.64
C PRO A 45 0.72 -7.14 4.19
N GLU A 46 2.05 -7.35 4.27
CA GLU A 46 2.98 -6.24 4.54
C GLU A 46 3.00 -5.28 3.34
N PHE A 47 3.08 -5.85 2.14
CA PHE A 47 2.97 -5.07 0.90
C PHE A 47 1.60 -4.37 0.78
N HIS A 48 0.51 -5.04 1.17
CA HIS A 48 -0.82 -4.43 1.23
C HIS A 48 -0.87 -3.23 2.17
N HIS A 49 -0.31 -3.36 3.37
CA HIS A 49 -0.27 -2.28 4.33
C HIS A 49 0.52 -1.07 3.82
N ILE A 50 1.69 -1.30 3.23
CA ILE A 50 2.50 -0.25 2.58
C ILE A 50 1.68 0.53 1.55
N TYR A 51 0.85 -0.16 0.78
CA TYR A 51 -0.05 0.48 -0.16
C TYR A 51 -1.12 1.32 0.55
N GLN A 52 -1.71 0.86 1.65
CA GLN A 52 -2.67 1.67 2.41
C GLN A 52 -2.06 2.97 2.96
N GLU A 53 -0.80 2.92 3.38
CA GLU A 53 -0.07 4.07 3.92
C GLU A 53 0.45 5.04 2.85
N ALA A 54 0.52 4.63 1.58
CA ALA A 54 1.04 5.47 0.50
C ALA A 54 0.23 6.75 0.32
N ASP A 55 0.94 7.87 0.15
CA ASP A 55 0.33 9.17 -0.11
C ASP A 55 -0.38 9.16 -1.46
N TYR A 56 0.26 8.57 -2.48
CA TYR A 56 -0.26 8.49 -3.85
C TYR A 56 -0.12 7.08 -4.42
N ARG A 57 -1.26 6.45 -4.76
CA ARG A 57 -1.34 5.19 -5.50
C ARG A 57 -1.89 5.47 -6.90
N VAL A 58 -1.03 5.50 -7.91
CA VAL A 58 -1.46 5.85 -9.29
C VAL A 58 -1.41 4.67 -10.25
N CYS A 59 -2.35 4.62 -11.19
CA CYS A 59 -2.54 3.47 -12.07
C CYS A 59 -1.41 3.32 -13.09
N ASP A 60 -0.55 2.30 -12.95
CA ASP A 60 0.55 2.02 -13.88
C ASP A 60 0.09 1.32 -15.17
N SER A 61 -1.05 0.62 -15.11
CA SER A 61 -1.44 -0.37 -16.11
C SER A 61 -2.68 0.04 -16.92
N GLN A 62 -2.53 0.00 -18.25
CA GLN A 62 -3.66 0.18 -19.16
C GLN A 62 -4.74 -0.89 -18.96
N ILE A 63 -4.36 -2.12 -18.59
CA ILE A 63 -5.31 -3.20 -18.28
C ILE A 63 -6.15 -2.82 -17.06
N VAL A 64 -5.52 -2.30 -16.01
CA VAL A 64 -6.20 -1.84 -14.78
C VAL A 64 -7.15 -0.68 -15.09
N LYS A 65 -6.73 0.26 -15.94
CA LYS A 65 -7.60 1.34 -16.44
C LYS A 65 -8.83 0.79 -17.19
N ILE A 66 -8.65 -0.16 -18.11
CA ILE A 66 -9.76 -0.79 -18.85
C ILE A 66 -10.72 -1.51 -17.89
N VAL A 67 -10.18 -2.29 -16.95
CA VAL A 67 -10.97 -2.98 -15.91
C VAL A 67 -11.77 -1.99 -15.07
N SER A 68 -11.19 -0.86 -14.68
CA SER A 68 -11.87 0.17 -13.90
C SER A 68 -13.12 0.71 -14.62
N ASN A 69 -13.04 0.90 -15.94
CA ASN A 69 -14.17 1.30 -16.77
C ASN A 69 -15.28 0.23 -16.76
N TRP A 70 -14.90 -1.04 -16.88
CA TRP A 70 -15.84 -2.15 -16.85
C TRP A 70 -16.51 -2.33 -15.48
N LEU A 71 -15.80 -2.06 -14.39
CA LEU A 71 -16.35 -2.05 -13.03
C LEU A 71 -17.35 -0.91 -12.82
N GLY A 72 -17.31 0.15 -13.64
CA GLY A 72 -18.22 1.30 -13.58
C GLY A 72 -17.61 2.53 -12.90
N SER A 73 -16.33 2.47 -12.57
CA SER A 73 -15.57 3.52 -11.87
C SER A 73 -14.30 3.82 -12.65
N PRO A 74 -14.35 4.70 -13.67
CA PRO A 74 -13.27 4.88 -14.63
C PRO A 74 -12.08 5.67 -14.05
N ILE A 75 -10.89 5.10 -14.16
CA ILE A 75 -9.62 5.79 -13.93
C ILE A 75 -9.35 6.76 -15.09
N ARG A 76 -9.07 8.02 -14.77
CA ARG A 76 -8.85 9.11 -15.74
C ARG A 76 -7.59 8.87 -16.56
N GLU A 77 -6.48 8.55 -15.91
CA GLU A 77 -5.17 8.47 -16.55
C GLU A 77 -4.35 7.26 -16.12
N LYS A 78 -3.56 6.71 -17.06
CA LYS A 78 -2.54 5.69 -16.79
C LYS A 78 -1.23 6.45 -16.54
N ILE A 79 -0.72 6.39 -15.33
CA ILE A 79 0.51 7.04 -14.89
C ILE A 79 1.51 5.94 -14.55
N SER A 80 2.33 5.55 -15.54
CA SER A 80 3.36 4.53 -15.32
C SER A 80 4.62 5.13 -14.72
N GLY A 81 5.41 4.36 -13.96
CA GLY A 81 6.69 4.85 -13.44
C GLY A 81 7.62 5.36 -14.55
N SER A 82 7.61 4.69 -15.71
CA SER A 82 8.42 5.03 -16.88
C SER A 82 7.95 6.27 -17.65
N ASP A 83 6.69 6.67 -17.48
CA ASP A 83 6.17 7.91 -18.05
C ASP A 83 6.27 9.06 -17.03
N PHE A 84 6.00 8.75 -15.77
CA PHE A 84 5.93 9.72 -14.68
C PHE A 84 7.29 10.27 -14.28
N PHE A 85 8.32 9.44 -14.14
CA PHE A 85 9.63 9.91 -13.69
C PHE A 85 10.26 10.93 -14.66
N PRO A 86 10.19 10.73 -16.00
CA PRO A 86 10.53 11.77 -16.96
C PRO A 86 9.68 13.03 -16.86
N ALA A 87 8.36 12.89 -16.73
CA ALA A 87 7.48 14.04 -16.55
C ALA A 87 7.83 14.85 -15.30
N PHE A 88 8.17 14.16 -14.20
CA PHE A 88 8.60 14.74 -12.94
C PHE A 88 9.87 15.58 -13.10
N TYR A 89 10.97 15.01 -13.59
CA TYR A 89 12.21 15.77 -13.66
C TYR A 89 12.15 16.93 -14.69
N ASN A 90 11.32 16.81 -15.74
CA ASN A 90 11.10 17.92 -16.68
C ASN A 90 10.24 19.03 -16.06
N TYR A 91 9.21 18.66 -15.28
CA TYR A 91 8.36 19.64 -14.61
C TYR A 91 9.12 20.48 -13.57
N PHE A 92 10.05 19.84 -12.85
CA PHE A 92 10.91 20.49 -11.84
C PHE A 92 12.29 20.91 -12.36
N GLN A 93 12.49 20.96 -13.68
CA GLN A 93 13.82 21.24 -14.27
C GLN A 93 14.38 22.61 -13.85
N ASP A 94 13.53 23.60 -13.59
CA ASP A 94 13.94 24.95 -13.20
C ASP A 94 13.96 25.15 -11.67
N ASP A 95 13.56 24.14 -10.90
CA ASP A 95 13.49 24.23 -9.43
C ASP A 95 14.83 23.80 -8.80
N PRO A 96 15.64 24.71 -8.24
CA PRO A 96 16.97 24.38 -7.71
C PRO A 96 16.93 23.48 -6.46
N ASP A 97 15.78 23.41 -5.78
CA ASP A 97 15.60 22.59 -4.57
C ASP A 97 15.27 21.13 -4.91
N THR A 98 14.92 20.83 -6.16
CA THR A 98 14.67 19.46 -6.60
C THR A 98 15.98 18.76 -6.96
N LYS A 99 16.47 17.93 -6.04
CA LYS A 99 17.71 17.17 -6.15
C LYS A 99 17.43 15.68 -6.02
N ILE A 100 17.75 14.92 -7.06
CA ILE A 100 17.36 13.52 -7.19
C ILE A 100 18.53 12.59 -6.82
N PHE A 101 18.25 11.59 -6.00
CA PHE A 101 19.10 10.42 -5.81
C PHE A 101 18.48 9.18 -6.48
N LEU A 102 19.27 8.45 -7.26
CA LEU A 102 18.85 7.20 -7.92
C LEU A 102 19.35 5.98 -7.16
N LEU A 103 18.44 5.13 -6.68
CA LEU A 103 18.80 3.88 -6.00
C LEU A 103 18.30 2.68 -6.80
N GLY A 104 19.19 1.83 -7.30
CA GLY A 104 18.82 0.57 -7.94
C GLY A 104 19.52 0.27 -9.25
N ALA A 105 18.84 -0.53 -10.07
CA ALA A 105 19.36 -1.12 -11.31
C ALA A 105 20.66 -1.94 -11.11
N ALA A 106 21.17 -2.51 -12.21
CA ALA A 106 22.46 -3.18 -12.20
C ALA A 106 23.62 -2.19 -12.09
N GLU A 107 24.80 -2.67 -11.70
CA GLU A 107 26.01 -1.87 -11.58
C GLU A 107 26.26 -1.03 -12.86
N GLY A 108 26.54 0.27 -12.66
CA GLY A 108 26.76 1.24 -13.74
C GLY A 108 25.49 1.78 -14.42
N VAL A 109 24.33 1.15 -14.26
CA VAL A 109 23.09 1.59 -14.92
C VAL A 109 22.55 2.89 -14.31
N ALA A 110 22.50 2.98 -12.98
CA ALA A 110 22.03 4.19 -12.30
C ALA A 110 22.93 5.41 -12.60
N HIS A 111 24.26 5.19 -12.67
CA HIS A 111 25.22 6.23 -13.04
C HIS A 111 25.05 6.69 -14.50
N LYS A 112 24.80 5.77 -15.43
CA LYS A 112 24.50 6.13 -16.81
C LYS A 112 23.19 6.93 -16.93
N ALA A 113 22.15 6.55 -16.18
CA ALA A 113 20.91 7.31 -16.10
C ALA A 113 21.14 8.72 -15.53
N GLN A 114 21.95 8.87 -14.48
CA GLN A 114 22.35 10.17 -13.93
C GLN A 114 22.97 11.07 -15.00
N ILE A 115 23.97 10.57 -15.74
CA ILE A 115 24.64 11.34 -16.80
C ILE A 115 23.65 11.76 -17.88
N ASN A 116 22.82 10.82 -18.36
CA ASN A 116 21.86 11.09 -19.43
C ASN A 116 20.83 12.15 -19.03
N ILE A 117 20.27 12.06 -17.81
CA ILE A 117 19.27 12.99 -17.31
C ILE A 117 19.89 14.38 -17.15
N ASN A 118 21.05 14.50 -16.50
CA ASN A 118 21.71 15.79 -16.29
C ASN A 118 22.12 16.45 -17.61
N THR A 119 22.62 15.66 -18.56
CA THR A 119 22.97 16.15 -19.91
C THR A 119 21.74 16.67 -20.64
N LYS A 120 20.63 15.93 -20.57
CA LYS A 120 19.35 16.32 -21.19
C LYS A 120 18.79 17.62 -20.61
N LEU A 121 18.91 17.82 -19.30
CA LEU A 121 18.38 18.99 -18.60
C LEU A 121 19.34 20.19 -18.62
N GLY A 122 20.60 20.00 -18.99
CA GLY A 122 21.61 21.07 -18.94
C GLY A 122 21.94 21.52 -17.51
N ARG A 123 21.63 20.71 -16.49
CA ARG A 123 21.93 21.00 -15.08
C ARG A 123 22.19 19.73 -14.28
N GLU A 124 22.88 19.88 -13.15
CA GLU A 124 23.07 18.80 -12.18
C GLU A 124 21.84 18.63 -11.28
N MET A 125 20.81 17.96 -11.79
CA MET A 125 19.58 17.66 -11.04
C MET A 125 19.67 16.34 -10.28
N VAL A 126 20.25 15.32 -10.92
CA VAL A 126 20.55 14.02 -10.31
C VAL A 126 21.93 14.12 -9.69
N ILE A 127 21.96 14.23 -8.37
CA ILE A 127 23.16 14.57 -7.60
C ILE A 127 23.85 13.35 -6.97
N GLY A 128 23.22 12.18 -7.06
CA GLY A 128 23.78 10.94 -6.52
C GLY A 128 23.09 9.71 -7.10
N CYS A 129 23.82 8.61 -7.12
CA CYS A 129 23.27 7.32 -7.50
C CYS A 129 23.98 6.17 -6.78
N TYR A 130 23.29 5.05 -6.60
CA TYR A 130 23.88 3.82 -6.09
C TYR A 130 23.14 2.60 -6.63
N SER A 131 23.90 1.59 -7.07
CA SER A 131 23.39 0.29 -7.48
C SER A 131 23.71 -0.74 -6.40
N PRO A 132 22.72 -1.17 -5.60
CA PRO A 132 22.96 -2.04 -4.47
C PRO A 132 23.20 -3.49 -4.86
N SER A 133 23.77 -4.28 -3.95
CA SER A 133 23.98 -5.71 -4.15
C SER A 133 22.67 -6.49 -4.27
N TYR A 134 22.72 -7.68 -4.89
CA TYR A 134 21.53 -8.52 -4.97
C TYR A 134 21.11 -8.99 -3.58
N GLY A 135 19.88 -8.63 -3.18
CA GLY A 135 19.37 -8.98 -1.85
C GLY A 135 19.77 -8.01 -0.74
N PHE A 136 20.30 -6.82 -1.09
CA PHE A 136 20.71 -5.78 -0.13
C PHE A 136 19.64 -5.45 0.91
N GLU A 137 18.35 -5.62 0.58
CA GLU A 137 17.25 -5.35 1.50
C GLU A 137 17.27 -6.22 2.76
N LYS A 138 18.04 -7.32 2.73
CA LYS A 138 18.27 -8.24 3.85
C LYS A 138 19.59 -7.97 4.59
N ASN A 139 20.44 -7.10 4.04
CA ASN A 139 21.72 -6.71 4.62
C ASN A 139 21.57 -5.36 5.30
N GLU A 140 21.38 -5.36 6.61
CA GLU A 140 21.16 -4.14 7.39
C GLU A 140 22.34 -3.17 7.29
N ALA A 141 23.58 -3.67 7.24
CA ALA A 141 24.78 -2.84 7.12
C ALA A 141 24.85 -2.12 5.77
N GLU A 142 24.48 -2.80 4.68
CA GLU A 142 24.39 -2.16 3.36
C GLU A 142 23.23 -1.16 3.31
N CYS A 143 22.07 -1.48 3.90
CA CYS A 143 20.97 -0.54 4.00
C CYS A 143 21.37 0.73 4.76
N GLN A 144 22.08 0.61 5.88
CA GLN A 144 22.56 1.75 6.66
C GLN A 144 23.53 2.61 5.85
N LYS A 145 24.47 1.99 5.14
CA LYS A 145 25.38 2.70 4.23
C LYS A 145 24.63 3.46 3.13
N ILE A 146 23.57 2.87 2.58
CA ILE A 146 22.71 3.54 1.57
C ILE A 146 22.03 4.78 2.18
N ILE A 147 21.51 4.67 3.39
CA ILE A 147 20.86 5.77 4.10
C ILE A 147 21.85 6.92 4.34
N GLU A 148 23.06 6.61 4.78
CA GLU A 148 24.14 7.60 4.97
C GLU A 148 24.47 8.31 3.66
N MET A 149 24.69 7.57 2.56
CA MET A 149 24.97 8.15 1.24
C MET A 149 23.85 9.10 0.76
N ILE A 150 22.58 8.74 0.98
CA ILE A 150 21.44 9.59 0.58
C ILE A 150 21.36 10.85 1.45
N ASN A 151 21.58 10.73 2.77
CA ASN A 151 21.54 11.87 3.68
C ASN A 151 22.69 12.86 3.41
N GLU A 152 23.89 12.35 3.13
CA GLU A 152 25.08 13.16 2.81
C GLU A 152 24.98 13.84 1.44
N SER A 153 24.25 13.27 0.48
CA SER A 153 24.13 13.88 -0.85
C SER A 153 23.34 15.20 -0.82
N GLY A 154 22.46 15.40 0.16
CA GLY A 154 21.54 16.54 0.19
C GLY A 154 20.40 16.41 -0.83
N ALA A 155 20.01 15.18 -1.18
CA ALA A 155 18.89 14.92 -2.06
C ALA A 155 17.56 15.27 -1.38
N THR A 156 16.59 15.70 -2.18
CA THR A 156 15.21 15.97 -1.76
C THR A 156 14.22 15.00 -2.38
N VAL A 157 14.66 14.21 -3.37
CA VAL A 157 13.86 13.22 -4.08
C VAL A 157 14.63 11.91 -4.15
N LEU A 158 14.00 10.81 -3.79
CA LEU A 158 14.57 9.46 -3.92
C LEU A 158 13.76 8.64 -4.93
N ALA A 159 14.41 8.25 -6.03
CA ALA A 159 13.83 7.37 -7.04
C ALA A 159 14.44 5.96 -6.93
N VAL A 160 13.61 4.98 -6.57
CA VAL A 160 14.04 3.61 -6.28
C VAL A 160 13.60 2.65 -7.38
N GLY A 161 14.56 1.97 -8.01
CA GLY A 161 14.38 1.05 -9.12
C GLY A 161 14.99 -0.33 -8.87
N VAL A 162 14.52 -1.03 -7.83
CA VAL A 162 14.95 -2.41 -7.50
C VAL A 162 13.83 -3.45 -7.68
N GLY A 163 12.65 -3.01 -8.11
CA GLY A 163 11.51 -3.85 -8.41
C GLY A 163 10.63 -4.16 -7.19
N ALA A 164 9.35 -4.43 -7.46
CA ALA A 164 8.36 -4.72 -6.43
C ALA A 164 8.37 -6.20 -5.99
N PRO A 165 8.14 -6.49 -4.70
CA PRO A 165 7.75 -5.54 -3.63
C PRO A 165 8.93 -4.90 -2.87
N LYS A 166 10.18 -5.13 -3.32
CA LYS A 166 11.38 -4.77 -2.56
C LYS A 166 11.53 -3.28 -2.36
N GLN A 167 11.32 -2.50 -3.42
CA GLN A 167 11.46 -1.04 -3.38
C GLN A 167 10.45 -0.41 -2.42
N GLU A 168 9.19 -0.85 -2.43
CA GLU A 168 8.16 -0.31 -1.55
C GLU A 168 8.44 -0.67 -0.09
N LYS A 169 8.81 -1.94 0.18
CA LYS A 169 9.19 -2.38 1.53
C LYS A 169 10.41 -1.63 2.06
N TRP A 170 11.43 -1.43 1.24
CA TRP A 170 12.63 -0.69 1.63
C TRP A 170 12.32 0.78 1.95
N ILE A 171 11.56 1.46 1.09
CA ILE A 171 11.12 2.84 1.34
C ILE A 171 10.39 2.93 2.69
N TYR A 172 9.40 2.06 2.93
CA TYR A 172 8.63 2.14 4.17
C TYR A 172 9.40 1.78 5.43
N LYS A 173 10.38 0.87 5.31
CA LYS A 173 11.26 0.52 6.43
C LYS A 173 12.15 1.70 6.84
N TYR A 174 12.64 2.50 5.88
CA TYR A 174 13.69 3.48 6.15
C TYR A 174 13.33 4.95 5.89
N LYS A 175 12.15 5.29 5.35
CA LYS A 175 11.77 6.68 5.01
C LYS A 175 11.92 7.66 6.18
N ASN A 176 11.67 7.21 7.41
CA ASN A 176 11.79 8.05 8.61
C ASN A 176 13.25 8.38 8.98
N GLN A 177 14.24 7.68 8.41
CA GLN A 177 15.67 7.96 8.57
C GLN A 177 16.22 8.86 7.45
N LEU A 178 15.36 9.30 6.53
CA LEU A 178 15.71 10.11 5.36
C LEU A 178 14.99 11.47 5.43
N PRO A 179 15.27 12.31 6.44
CA PRO A 179 14.49 13.52 6.73
C PRO A 179 14.57 14.59 5.63
N ASN A 180 15.59 14.55 4.78
CA ASN A 180 15.76 15.49 3.67
C ASN A 180 14.90 15.13 2.45
N ILE A 181 14.48 13.87 2.33
CA ILE A 181 13.71 13.39 1.19
C ILE A 181 12.24 13.77 1.36
N LYS A 182 11.76 14.65 0.48
CA LYS A 182 10.36 15.07 0.40
C LYS A 182 9.54 14.14 -0.47
N VAL A 183 10.13 13.59 -1.53
CA VAL A 183 9.42 12.73 -2.50
C VAL A 183 10.12 11.39 -2.64
N PHE A 184 9.37 10.30 -2.46
CA PHE A 184 9.83 8.94 -2.71
C PHE A 184 9.07 8.37 -3.90
N MET A 185 9.77 7.80 -4.88
CA MET A 185 9.16 7.18 -6.05
C MET A 185 9.64 5.75 -6.25
N ALA A 186 8.70 4.81 -6.26
CA ALA A 186 8.94 3.41 -6.61
C ALA A 186 8.82 3.23 -8.14
N ILE A 187 9.94 3.32 -8.86
CA ILE A 187 9.96 3.45 -10.34
C ILE A 187 10.34 2.16 -11.09
N GLY A 188 10.66 1.08 -10.39
CA GLY A 188 10.92 -0.23 -11.01
C GLY A 188 12.02 -0.17 -12.08
N ALA A 189 11.73 -0.70 -13.28
CA ALA A 189 12.69 -0.80 -14.39
C ALA A 189 12.99 0.55 -15.10
N THR A 190 12.48 1.67 -14.59
CA THR A 190 12.63 2.98 -15.25
C THR A 190 14.08 3.42 -15.40
N LEU A 191 14.95 3.05 -14.46
CA LEU A 191 16.38 3.37 -14.54
C LEU A 191 17.07 2.74 -15.77
N ASP A 192 16.68 1.53 -16.17
CA ASP A 192 17.20 0.88 -17.39
C ASP A 192 16.79 1.64 -18.67
N PHE A 193 15.59 2.24 -18.68
CA PHE A 193 15.11 3.05 -19.79
C PHE A 193 15.86 4.39 -19.87
N GLU A 194 16.02 5.10 -18.75
CA GLU A 194 16.76 6.38 -18.71
C GLU A 194 18.26 6.19 -19.02
N ALA A 195 18.84 5.03 -18.66
CA ALA A 195 20.20 4.65 -19.06
C ALA A 195 20.31 4.28 -20.56
N GLY A 196 19.20 4.12 -21.27
CA GLY A 196 19.17 3.68 -22.67
C GLY A 196 19.59 2.21 -22.88
N ASN A 197 19.55 1.39 -21.82
CA ASN A 197 19.94 -0.02 -21.90
C ASN A 197 18.80 -0.90 -22.42
N ARG A 198 17.56 -0.45 -22.29
CA ARG A 198 16.37 -1.13 -22.81
C ARG A 198 15.53 -0.19 -23.65
N PRO A 199 15.02 -0.63 -24.81
CA PRO A 199 14.07 0.16 -25.57
C PRO A 199 12.73 0.24 -24.82
N ARG A 200 12.08 1.41 -24.86
CA ARG A 200 10.67 1.52 -24.46
C ARG A 200 9.79 0.87 -25.51
N SER A 201 8.64 0.35 -25.10
CA SER A 201 7.61 -0.11 -26.05
C SER A 201 7.14 1.08 -26.89
N PRO A 202 6.81 0.89 -28.18
CA PRO A 202 6.16 1.92 -28.99
C PRO A 202 4.93 2.50 -28.28
N GLU A 203 4.74 3.82 -28.39
CA GLU A 203 3.68 4.54 -27.66
C GLU A 203 2.28 4.00 -27.97
N TRP A 204 2.02 3.63 -29.22
CA TRP A 204 0.73 3.04 -29.62
C TRP A 204 0.46 1.73 -28.88
N MET A 205 1.47 0.88 -28.65
CA MET A 205 1.29 -0.38 -27.91
C MET A 205 0.93 -0.12 -26.45
N SER A 206 1.57 0.88 -25.83
CA SER A 206 1.24 1.28 -24.47
C SER A 206 -0.19 1.83 -24.38
N LYS A 207 -0.59 2.69 -25.33
CA LYS A 207 -1.94 3.29 -25.42
C LYS A 207 -3.05 2.25 -25.56
N TYR A 208 -2.84 1.22 -26.38
CA TYR A 208 -3.82 0.14 -26.59
C TYR A 208 -3.70 -1.02 -25.57
N GLY A 209 -2.74 -0.96 -24.64
CA GLY A 209 -2.56 -1.98 -23.60
C GLY A 209 -1.93 -3.28 -24.10
N VAL A 210 -1.20 -3.24 -25.22
CA VAL A 210 -0.48 -4.38 -25.82
C VAL A 210 1.00 -4.40 -25.41
N GLU A 211 1.44 -3.45 -24.60
CA GLU A 211 2.81 -3.35 -24.10
C GLU A 211 3.31 -4.63 -23.41
N TRP A 212 2.44 -5.36 -22.71
CA TRP A 212 2.81 -6.63 -22.07
C TRP A 212 3.27 -7.67 -23.10
N ALA A 213 2.67 -7.72 -24.29
CA ALA A 213 3.03 -8.66 -25.34
C ALA A 213 4.39 -8.32 -25.94
N PHE A 214 4.65 -7.03 -26.17
CA PHE A 214 5.96 -6.54 -26.58
C PHE A 214 7.05 -6.94 -25.56
N ARG A 215 6.81 -6.64 -24.28
CA ARG A 215 7.75 -6.99 -23.20
C ARG A 215 7.96 -8.50 -23.10
N LEU A 216 6.90 -9.30 -23.25
CA LEU A 216 7.00 -10.76 -23.25
C LEU A 216 7.87 -11.29 -24.39
N MET A 217 7.75 -10.72 -25.60
CA MET A 217 8.62 -11.08 -26.73
C MET A 217 10.07 -10.65 -26.50
N SER A 218 10.31 -9.52 -25.84
CA SER A 218 11.66 -9.07 -25.50
C SER A 218 12.31 -9.87 -24.38
N GLU A 219 11.54 -10.35 -23.41
CA GLU A 219 12.04 -11.03 -22.20
C GLU A 219 11.25 -12.30 -21.85
N PRO A 220 11.13 -13.27 -22.79
CA PRO A 220 10.21 -14.38 -22.65
C PRO A 220 10.50 -15.22 -21.42
N LYS A 221 11.78 -15.54 -21.16
CA LYS A 221 12.21 -16.34 -20.00
C LYS A 221 11.80 -15.76 -18.65
N ARG A 222 11.72 -14.43 -18.54
CA ARG A 222 11.39 -13.73 -17.29
C ARG A 222 9.89 -13.47 -17.14
N LEU A 223 9.20 -13.12 -18.23
CA LEU A 223 7.83 -12.59 -18.16
C LEU A 223 6.73 -13.61 -18.45
N TRP A 224 7.04 -14.75 -19.08
CA TRP A 224 6.01 -15.74 -19.44
C TRP A 224 5.23 -16.23 -18.22
N LYS A 225 5.96 -16.63 -17.16
CA LYS A 225 5.35 -17.14 -15.93
C LYS A 225 4.55 -16.05 -15.23
N ARG A 226 5.08 -14.84 -15.18
CA ARG A 226 4.40 -13.68 -14.60
C ARG A 226 3.06 -13.44 -15.29
N TYR A 227 3.04 -13.29 -16.61
CA TYR A 227 1.81 -12.91 -17.32
C TYR A 227 0.82 -14.06 -17.50
N LEU A 228 1.30 -15.27 -17.77
CA LEU A 228 0.44 -16.41 -18.13
C LEU A 228 0.08 -17.33 -16.97
N ILE A 229 0.66 -17.12 -15.79
CA ILE A 229 0.37 -17.94 -14.60
C ILE A 229 0.06 -17.03 -13.41
N GLU A 230 0.98 -16.13 -13.06
CA GLU A 230 0.88 -15.35 -11.82
C GLU A 230 -0.17 -14.24 -11.91
N ASP A 231 -0.29 -13.55 -13.05
CA ASP A 231 -1.20 -12.42 -13.25
C ASP A 231 -2.63 -12.88 -13.65
N LEU A 232 -2.83 -14.10 -14.18
CA LEU A 232 -4.15 -14.58 -14.63
C LEU A 232 -5.25 -14.58 -13.56
N PRO A 233 -5.00 -14.94 -12.28
CA PRO A 233 -5.99 -14.85 -11.22
C PRO A 233 -6.62 -13.46 -11.06
N PHE A 234 -5.98 -12.40 -11.58
CA PHE A 234 -6.47 -11.03 -11.47
C PHE A 234 -7.85 -10.88 -12.09
N PHE A 235 -8.04 -11.43 -13.29
CA PHE A 235 -9.31 -11.33 -14.01
C PHE A 235 -10.44 -12.05 -13.28
N TRP A 236 -10.13 -13.19 -12.64
CA TRP A 236 -11.10 -13.91 -11.82
C TRP A 236 -11.51 -13.12 -10.58
N LEU A 237 -10.54 -12.55 -9.85
CA LEU A 237 -10.82 -11.72 -8.67
C LEU A 237 -11.61 -10.46 -9.03
N VAL A 238 -11.27 -9.82 -10.15
CA VAL A 238 -12.00 -8.66 -10.68
C VAL A 238 -13.43 -9.04 -11.09
N PHE A 239 -13.61 -10.23 -11.68
CA PHE A 239 -14.94 -10.76 -11.97
C PHE A 239 -15.75 -10.99 -10.69
N GLN A 240 -15.14 -11.58 -9.65
CA GLN A 240 -15.76 -11.68 -8.33
C GLN A 240 -16.11 -10.30 -7.75
N GLN A 241 -15.25 -9.30 -7.92
CA GLN A 241 -15.51 -7.92 -7.48
C GLN A 241 -16.73 -7.34 -8.21
N LYS A 242 -16.86 -7.55 -9.53
CA LYS A 242 -18.03 -7.10 -10.30
C LYS A 242 -19.34 -7.71 -9.79
N LEU A 243 -19.28 -8.97 -9.34
CA LEU A 243 -20.42 -9.68 -8.77
C LEU A 243 -20.64 -9.41 -7.27
N ASN A 244 -19.84 -8.54 -6.64
CA ASN A 244 -19.82 -8.30 -5.19
C ASN A 244 -19.55 -9.58 -4.36
N LEU A 245 -18.80 -10.53 -4.92
CA LEU A 245 -18.40 -11.79 -4.27
C LEU A 245 -16.95 -11.77 -3.78
N TYR A 246 -16.18 -10.75 -4.16
CA TYR A 246 -14.80 -10.61 -3.76
C TYR A 246 -14.70 -10.28 -2.26
N GLN A 247 -13.91 -11.07 -1.53
CA GLN A 247 -13.61 -10.85 -0.12
C GLN A 247 -12.10 -10.94 0.09
N TYR A 248 -11.50 -9.88 0.63
CA TYR A 248 -10.08 -9.90 0.99
C TYR A 248 -9.89 -10.52 2.37
N LYS A 249 -9.19 -11.66 2.44
CA LYS A 249 -8.83 -12.32 3.71
C LYS A 249 -7.40 -11.96 4.09
N SER A 250 -7.22 -10.91 4.90
CA SER A 250 -5.92 -10.63 5.52
C SER A 250 -5.50 -11.80 6.42
N PRO A 251 -4.25 -12.30 6.33
CA PRO A 251 -3.74 -13.31 7.26
C PRO A 251 -3.86 -12.84 8.70
N ILE A 252 -4.42 -13.69 9.54
CA ILE A 252 -4.73 -13.36 10.93
C ILE A 252 -3.51 -12.87 11.74
N GLY A 253 -2.32 -13.41 11.50
CA GLY A 253 -1.10 -12.95 12.17
C GLY A 253 -0.79 -11.48 11.92
N GLN A 254 -1.08 -10.98 10.72
CA GLN A 254 -0.90 -9.56 10.43
C GLN A 254 -1.99 -8.69 11.05
N LEU A 255 -3.23 -9.16 11.07
CA LEU A 255 -4.33 -8.45 11.75
C LEU A 255 -4.04 -8.31 13.25
N LEU A 256 -3.63 -9.40 13.90
CA LEU A 256 -3.28 -9.42 15.32
C LEU A 256 -2.05 -8.54 15.61
N LYS A 257 -1.04 -8.56 14.73
CA LYS A 257 0.12 -7.66 14.84
C LYS A 257 -0.29 -6.19 14.76
N ARG A 258 -1.11 -5.84 13.76
CA ARG A 258 -1.60 -4.46 13.58
C ARG A 258 -2.45 -4.00 14.75
N ALA A 259 -3.23 -4.90 15.36
CA ALA A 259 -3.97 -4.62 16.57
C ALA A 259 -3.09 -4.56 17.84
N GLY A 260 -1.76 -4.65 17.73
CA GLY A 260 -0.83 -4.62 18.87
C GLY A 260 -0.88 -5.86 19.77
N LEU A 261 -1.59 -6.92 19.35
CA LEU A 261 -1.82 -8.13 20.14
C LEU A 261 -0.63 -9.09 20.10
N ILE A 262 0.14 -9.07 19.02
CA ILE A 262 1.38 -9.85 18.87
C ILE A 262 2.48 -9.01 18.20
N SER A 263 3.74 -9.40 18.41
CA SER A 263 4.92 -8.74 17.84
C SER A 263 5.33 -9.32 16.48
N SER A 264 6.25 -8.64 15.78
CA SER A 264 6.81 -9.14 14.52
C SER A 264 7.60 -10.43 14.72
N GLU A 265 8.29 -10.52 15.87
CA GLU A 265 9.09 -11.67 16.29
C GLU A 265 8.20 -12.88 16.54
N GLN A 266 7.08 -12.68 17.25
CA GLN A 266 6.08 -13.74 17.47
C GLN A 266 5.46 -14.20 16.14
N VAL A 267 5.18 -13.28 15.21
CA VAL A 267 4.70 -13.66 13.87
C VAL A 267 5.73 -14.52 13.15
N ALA A 268 7.00 -14.11 13.15
CA ALA A 268 8.08 -14.87 12.51
C ALA A 268 8.25 -16.27 13.15
N GLU A 269 8.19 -16.37 14.48
CA GLU A 269 8.30 -17.65 15.19
C GLU A 269 7.16 -18.60 14.81
N ILE A 270 5.90 -18.15 14.79
CA ILE A 270 4.78 -19.00 14.38
C ILE A 270 4.86 -19.37 12.90
N LEU A 271 5.28 -18.46 12.01
CA LEU A 271 5.47 -18.79 10.60
C LEU A 271 6.55 -19.88 10.42
N GLN A 272 7.63 -19.80 11.20
CA GLN A 272 8.67 -20.83 11.20
C GLN A 272 8.13 -22.16 11.72
N GLU A 273 7.40 -22.17 12.83
CA GLU A 273 6.79 -23.38 13.40
C GLU A 273 5.77 -24.01 12.42
N GLN A 274 4.92 -23.19 11.81
CA GLN A 274 3.92 -23.62 10.84
C GLN A 274 4.56 -24.22 9.57
N ALA A 275 5.76 -23.77 9.19
CA ALA A 275 6.50 -24.35 8.08
C ALA A 275 6.84 -25.83 8.30
N TYR A 276 7.12 -26.22 9.56
CA TYR A 276 7.33 -27.61 9.98
C TYR A 276 6.01 -28.34 10.26
N GLN A 277 5.00 -27.64 10.80
CA GLN A 277 3.71 -28.19 11.21
C GLN A 277 2.56 -27.67 10.34
N ARG A 278 2.63 -27.95 9.03
CA ARG A 278 1.70 -27.38 8.02
C ARG A 278 0.22 -27.67 8.23
N HIS A 279 -0.12 -28.65 9.05
CA HIS A 279 -1.51 -29.00 9.37
C HIS A 279 -2.15 -28.10 10.43
N LEU A 280 -1.36 -27.30 11.15
CA LEU A 280 -1.86 -26.42 12.21
C LEU A 280 -2.15 -25.02 11.68
N ARG A 281 -3.29 -24.45 12.09
CA ARG A 281 -3.64 -23.07 11.75
C ARG A 281 -2.79 -22.11 12.58
N PHE A 282 -2.44 -20.97 11.99
CA PHE A 282 -1.62 -19.94 12.63
C PHE A 282 -2.21 -19.49 13.97
N GLY A 283 -3.53 -19.27 14.01
CA GLY A 283 -4.25 -18.90 15.23
C GLY A 283 -4.20 -19.99 16.32
N ASP A 284 -4.29 -21.27 15.95
CA ASP A 284 -4.20 -22.38 16.91
C ASP A 284 -2.81 -22.44 17.56
N LEU A 285 -1.75 -22.14 16.79
CA LEU A 285 -0.38 -22.07 17.29
C LEU A 285 -0.19 -20.93 18.29
N LEU A 286 -0.75 -19.74 18.00
CA LEU A 286 -0.74 -18.61 18.95
C LEU A 286 -1.45 -18.96 20.26
N THR A 287 -2.61 -19.60 20.16
CA THR A 287 -3.41 -20.03 21.32
C THR A 287 -2.67 -21.07 22.16
N ARG A 288 -2.00 -22.04 21.53
CA ARG A 288 -1.18 -23.06 22.22
C ARG A 288 -0.03 -22.45 23.01
N ARG A 289 0.56 -21.36 22.50
CA ARG A 289 1.62 -20.59 23.18
C ARG A 289 1.09 -19.66 24.28
N GLY A 290 -0.23 -19.52 24.41
CA GLY A 290 -0.87 -18.63 25.39
C GLY A 290 -0.70 -17.14 25.09
N TRP A 291 -0.29 -16.78 23.87
CA TRP A 291 -0.06 -15.38 23.49
C TRP A 291 -1.35 -14.63 23.17
N VAL A 292 -2.35 -15.34 22.66
CA VAL A 292 -3.66 -14.81 22.30
C VAL A 292 -4.73 -15.81 22.72
N LYS A 293 -5.91 -15.33 23.13
CA LYS A 293 -7.03 -16.21 23.49
C LYS A 293 -7.68 -16.81 22.23
N PRO A 294 -8.25 -18.03 22.30
CA PRO A 294 -8.97 -18.61 21.17
C PRO A 294 -10.09 -17.70 20.65
N GLU A 295 -10.84 -17.07 21.56
CA GLU A 295 -11.95 -16.17 21.20
C GLU A 295 -11.47 -14.92 20.48
N THR A 296 -10.28 -14.43 20.82
CA THR A 296 -9.64 -13.34 20.08
C THR A 296 -9.28 -13.80 18.67
N VAL A 297 -8.72 -15.00 18.53
CA VAL A 297 -8.42 -15.57 17.20
C VAL A 297 -9.71 -15.71 16.36
N ASP A 298 -10.77 -16.27 16.93
CA ASP A 298 -12.05 -16.48 16.25
C ASP A 298 -12.71 -15.15 15.87
N PHE A 299 -12.62 -14.14 16.73
CA PHE A 299 -13.10 -12.80 16.40
C PHE A 299 -12.39 -12.25 15.16
N PHE A 300 -11.05 -12.28 15.12
CA PHE A 300 -10.29 -11.73 13.99
C PHE A 300 -10.39 -12.58 12.70
N ALA A 301 -10.53 -13.91 12.82
CA ALA A 301 -10.61 -14.81 11.67
C ALA A 301 -12.01 -14.91 11.06
N GLU A 302 -13.05 -14.90 11.90
CA GLU A 302 -14.40 -15.31 11.50
C GLU A 302 -15.42 -14.19 11.69
N GLN A 303 -15.34 -13.42 12.76
CA GLN A 303 -16.37 -12.39 13.04
C GLN A 303 -16.05 -11.05 12.36
N LEU A 304 -14.79 -10.62 12.41
CA LEU A 304 -14.32 -9.33 11.89
C LEU A 304 -14.71 -9.13 10.41
N PRO A 305 -14.52 -10.09 9.49
CA PRO A 305 -14.91 -9.93 8.08
C PRO A 305 -16.42 -9.81 7.85
N HIS A 306 -17.25 -10.11 8.85
CA HIS A 306 -18.72 -10.10 8.75
C HIS A 306 -19.37 -8.98 9.55
N LEU A 307 -18.58 -8.12 10.21
CA LEU A 307 -19.12 -6.98 10.96
C LEU A 307 -19.84 -5.96 10.06
N GLU A 308 -19.57 -5.97 8.75
CA GLU A 308 -20.14 -5.06 7.74
C GLU A 308 -21.61 -5.34 7.40
N THR A 309 -22.02 -6.61 7.38
CA THR A 309 -23.31 -7.02 6.80
C THR A 309 -24.46 -7.02 7.81
N ALA A 310 -24.17 -7.08 9.11
CA ALA A 310 -25.18 -7.44 10.10
C ALA A 310 -25.68 -6.30 11.00
N HIS A 311 -24.88 -5.29 11.38
CA HIS A 311 -25.28 -4.39 12.49
C HIS A 311 -24.83 -2.92 12.36
N PRO A 312 -25.65 -1.95 12.82
CA PRO A 312 -25.25 -0.55 12.98
C PRO A 312 -24.12 -0.38 14.03
N GLN A 313 -23.44 0.77 13.99
CA GLN A 313 -22.29 1.12 14.85
C GLN A 313 -22.45 0.62 16.30
N GLN A 314 -21.63 -0.37 16.66
CA GLN A 314 -21.54 -0.81 18.05
C GLN A 314 -20.55 0.08 18.83
N PRO A 315 -20.76 0.31 20.13
CA PRO A 315 -19.77 1.00 20.96
C PRO A 315 -18.45 0.23 20.99
N LEU A 316 -17.32 0.95 21.08
CA LEU A 316 -15.96 0.38 21.15
C LEU A 316 -15.83 -0.78 22.17
N GLY A 317 -16.46 -0.62 23.34
CA GLY A 317 -16.47 -1.66 24.38
C GLY A 317 -17.06 -3.00 23.92
N GLN A 318 -18.06 -3.00 23.01
CA GLN A 318 -18.63 -4.25 22.49
C GLN A 318 -17.66 -4.98 21.55
N TYR A 319 -16.90 -4.26 20.73
CA TYR A 319 -15.88 -4.88 19.89
C TYR A 319 -14.75 -5.48 20.74
N LEU A 320 -14.27 -4.74 21.74
CA LEU A 320 -13.25 -5.22 22.68
C LEU A 320 -13.75 -6.43 23.49
N LYS A 321 -15.04 -6.49 23.82
CA LYS A 321 -15.68 -7.66 24.45
C LYS A 321 -15.69 -8.87 23.54
N LYS A 322 -16.18 -8.70 22.29
CA LYS A 322 -16.26 -9.79 21.31
C LYS A 322 -14.88 -10.36 20.99
N ALA A 323 -13.86 -9.51 20.95
CA ALA A 323 -12.46 -9.91 20.80
C ALA A 323 -11.84 -10.52 22.09
N ALA A 324 -12.61 -10.69 23.17
CA ALA A 324 -12.17 -11.17 24.49
C ALA A 324 -11.02 -10.37 25.13
N LEU A 325 -10.86 -9.10 24.72
CA LEU A 325 -9.87 -8.16 25.23
C LEU A 325 -10.35 -7.46 26.50
N LEU A 326 -11.66 -7.27 26.63
CA LEU A 326 -12.31 -6.80 27.85
C LEU A 326 -13.47 -7.72 28.23
N ASN A 327 -13.76 -7.83 29.53
CA ASN A 327 -14.96 -8.49 30.04
C ASN A 327 -16.03 -7.46 30.48
N ASP A 328 -17.21 -7.95 30.86
CA ASP A 328 -18.33 -7.08 31.28
C ASP A 328 -17.99 -6.22 32.49
N ASP A 329 -17.31 -6.76 33.50
CA ASP A 329 -16.90 -6.01 34.70
C ASP A 329 -15.93 -4.87 34.34
N GLN A 330 -14.94 -5.13 33.49
CA GLN A 330 -14.03 -4.10 32.99
C GLN A 330 -14.76 -3.01 32.22
N ILE A 331 -15.72 -3.38 31.36
CA ILE A 331 -16.55 -2.41 30.62
C ILE A 331 -17.37 -1.56 31.57
N THR A 332 -18.06 -2.16 32.54
CA THR A 332 -18.84 -1.43 33.55
C THR A 332 -17.96 -0.47 34.35
N ARG A 333 -16.75 -0.90 34.75
CA ARG A 333 -15.77 -0.04 35.45
C ARG A 333 -15.33 1.14 34.58
N ILE A 334 -15.08 0.93 33.29
CA ILE A 334 -14.73 2.02 32.37
C ILE A 334 -15.89 3.00 32.24
N LEU A 335 -17.12 2.52 32.04
CA LEU A 335 -18.29 3.38 31.89
C LEU A 335 -18.57 4.22 33.15
N ASN A 336 -18.42 3.62 34.33
CA ASN A 336 -18.53 4.33 35.61
C ASN A 336 -17.45 5.41 35.74
N TYR A 337 -16.21 5.09 35.40
CA TYR A 337 -15.09 6.04 35.45
C TYR A 337 -15.25 7.16 34.42
N GLN A 338 -15.75 6.84 33.23
CA GLN A 338 -16.07 7.79 32.16
C GLN A 338 -17.14 8.78 32.61
N CYS A 339 -18.18 8.33 33.32
CA CYS A 339 -19.23 9.19 33.86
C CYS A 339 -18.69 10.21 34.88
N GLN A 340 -17.70 9.82 35.69
CA GLN A 340 -17.11 10.66 36.72
C GLN A 340 -16.08 11.67 36.20
N THR A 341 -15.37 11.32 35.12
CA THR A 341 -14.18 12.07 34.67
C THR A 341 -14.33 12.72 33.30
N GLY A 342 -15.29 12.27 32.49
CA GLY A 342 -15.43 12.70 31.10
C GLY A 342 -14.36 12.15 30.13
N MET A 343 -13.41 11.33 30.61
CA MET A 343 -12.39 10.70 29.76
C MET A 343 -13.01 9.75 28.72
N LYS A 344 -12.33 9.54 27.59
CA LYS A 344 -12.85 8.60 26.57
C LYS A 344 -12.69 7.16 27.02
N PHE A 345 -13.63 6.30 26.63
CA PHE A 345 -13.62 4.87 26.93
C PHE A 345 -12.26 4.20 26.66
N GLY A 346 -11.69 4.42 25.47
CA GLY A 346 -10.40 3.83 25.08
C GLY A 346 -9.23 4.33 25.93
N GLU A 347 -9.18 5.62 26.23
CA GLU A 347 -8.14 6.23 27.08
C GLU A 347 -8.15 5.62 28.49
N ILE A 348 -9.33 5.37 29.06
CA ILE A 348 -9.47 4.73 30.37
C ILE A 348 -9.02 3.27 30.31
N ALA A 349 -9.37 2.53 29.26
CA ALA A 349 -8.97 1.13 29.10
C ALA A 349 -7.43 0.99 29.01
N VAL A 350 -6.77 1.93 28.35
CA VAL A 350 -5.29 2.03 28.29
C VAL A 350 -4.70 2.44 29.63
N LEU A 351 -5.26 3.47 30.28
CA LEU A 351 -4.84 3.94 31.60
C LEU A 351 -4.88 2.82 32.65
N LYS A 352 -5.89 1.93 32.58
CA LYS A 352 -6.03 0.77 33.47
C LYS A 352 -5.11 -0.40 33.10
N GLY A 353 -4.34 -0.30 32.01
CA GLY A 353 -3.43 -1.33 31.54
C GLY A 353 -4.13 -2.58 31.00
N TRP A 354 -5.41 -2.49 30.64
CA TRP A 354 -6.18 -3.65 30.16
C TRP A 354 -6.03 -3.90 28.67
N VAL A 355 -5.76 -2.85 27.90
CA VAL A 355 -5.49 -2.89 26.46
C VAL A 355 -4.39 -1.89 26.12
N LYS A 356 -3.67 -2.12 25.02
CA LYS A 356 -2.64 -1.19 24.56
C LYS A 356 -3.24 -0.04 23.74
N GLN A 357 -2.50 1.06 23.65
CA GLN A 357 -2.93 2.22 22.84
C GLN A 357 -3.09 1.83 21.36
N GLU A 358 -2.15 1.05 20.83
CA GLU A 358 -2.18 0.57 19.44
C GLU A 358 -3.43 -0.27 19.16
N THR A 359 -3.89 -1.05 20.13
CA THR A 359 -5.12 -1.84 20.01
C THR A 359 -6.35 -0.93 19.90
N ILE A 360 -6.44 0.10 20.74
CA ILE A 360 -7.55 1.07 20.69
C ILE A 360 -7.55 1.80 19.35
N ASP A 361 -6.40 2.29 18.91
CA ASP A 361 -6.27 3.04 17.66
C ASP A 361 -6.66 2.17 16.47
N TRP A 362 -6.20 0.92 16.43
CA TRP A 362 -6.57 -0.04 15.39
C TRP A 362 -8.08 -0.29 15.30
N PHE A 363 -8.77 -0.50 16.43
CA PHE A 363 -10.22 -0.68 16.43
C PHE A 363 -10.95 0.59 15.96
N LEU A 364 -10.49 1.78 16.40
CA LEU A 364 -11.08 3.04 15.97
C LEU A 364 -10.87 3.29 14.47
N GLU A 365 -9.70 2.98 13.93
CA GLU A 365 -9.39 3.12 12.51
C GLU A 365 -10.16 2.12 11.66
N THR A 366 -10.16 0.84 12.03
CA THR A 366 -10.81 -0.23 11.27
C THR A 366 -12.32 -0.01 11.24
N VAL A 367 -12.94 0.27 12.40
CA VAL A 367 -14.38 0.52 12.49
C VAL A 367 -14.76 1.84 11.78
N LYS A 368 -13.92 2.88 11.75
CA LYS A 368 -14.23 4.17 11.07
C LYS A 368 -13.94 4.17 9.57
N ALA A 369 -12.85 3.54 9.11
CA ALA A 369 -12.43 3.54 7.71
C ALA A 369 -13.45 2.84 6.81
N GLU A 370 -14.01 1.72 7.28
CA GLU A 370 -15.01 0.92 6.57
C GLU A 370 -16.37 1.63 6.50
N HIS A 371 -16.69 2.51 7.45
CA HIS A 371 -17.87 3.39 7.41
C HIS A 371 -17.77 4.50 6.36
N LYS A 372 -16.57 5.05 6.13
CA LYS A 372 -16.36 6.15 5.18
C LYS A 372 -16.60 5.69 3.74
N VAL A 373 -16.23 4.45 3.42
CA VAL A 373 -16.48 3.79 2.13
C VAL A 373 -17.99 3.71 1.85
N ARG A 374 -18.79 3.22 2.81
CA ARG A 374 -20.24 3.09 2.67
C ARG A 374 -20.99 4.43 2.60
N SER A 375 -20.56 5.45 3.35
CA SER A 375 -21.18 6.79 3.30
C SER A 375 -21.04 7.50 1.94
N LEU A 376 -20.01 7.15 1.18
CA LEU A 376 -19.77 7.64 -0.18
C LEU A 376 -20.59 6.83 -1.21
N GLU A 377 -20.74 5.53 -1.00
CA GLU A 377 -21.55 4.62 -1.84
C GLU A 377 -23.06 4.86 -1.68
N ASP A 378 -23.56 5.08 -0.45
CA ASP A 378 -24.97 5.38 -0.20
C ASP A 378 -25.38 6.76 -0.78
N LYS A 379 -24.46 7.74 -0.79
CA LYS A 379 -24.68 9.03 -1.47
C LYS A 379 -24.71 8.90 -2.99
N GLN A 380 -23.96 7.97 -3.58
CA GLN A 380 -24.04 7.67 -5.02
C GLN A 380 -25.29 6.87 -5.39
N LYS A 381 -25.81 6.03 -4.49
CA LYS A 381 -26.97 5.16 -4.74
C LYS A 381 -28.32 5.86 -4.52
N TYR A 382 -28.41 6.84 -3.62
CA TYR A 382 -29.65 7.52 -3.25
C TYR A 382 -29.69 9.02 -3.58
N GLY A 383 -28.72 9.54 -4.35
CA GLY A 383 -28.61 10.94 -4.74
C GLY A 383 -29.50 11.40 -5.91
N LYS A 384 -30.78 11.01 -5.96
CA LYS A 384 -31.78 11.73 -6.77
C LYS A 384 -32.85 12.31 -5.84
N PRO A 385 -33.06 13.64 -5.83
CA PRO A 385 -34.10 14.23 -5.00
C PRO A 385 -35.47 13.79 -5.53
N SER A 386 -36.29 13.16 -4.67
CA SER A 386 -37.71 12.99 -4.95
C SER A 386 -38.35 14.38 -4.90
N MET A 387 -38.65 14.95 -6.06
CA MET A 387 -39.66 16.00 -6.13
C MET A 387 -41.01 15.36 -5.81
N ASN A 388 -41.55 15.63 -4.62
CA ASN A 388 -42.98 15.50 -4.37
C ASN A 388 -43.63 16.87 -4.59
N PRO A 389 -44.72 16.95 -5.36
CA PRO A 389 -45.46 18.18 -5.55
C PRO A 389 -46.27 18.49 -4.29
N ILE A 390 -46.08 19.68 -3.76
CA ILE A 390 -46.97 20.26 -2.76
C ILE A 390 -48.22 20.72 -3.51
N THR A 391 -49.37 20.15 -3.19
CA THR A 391 -50.68 20.75 -3.44
C THR A 391 -51.38 20.98 -2.11
N SER A 392 -51.75 22.25 -1.93
CA SER A 392 -52.66 22.88 -0.95
C SER A 392 -52.36 22.73 0.53
#